data_AF-A0A7C3YRT0-F1
#
_entry.id   AF-A0A7C3YRT0-F1
#
_cell.length_a   1.000
_cell.length_b   1.000
_cell.length_c   1.000
_cell.angle_alpha   90.00
_cell.angle_beta   90.00
_cell.angle_gamma   90.00
#
_symmetry.space_group_name_H-M   'P 1'
#
loop_
_entity.id
_entity.type
_entity.pdbx_description
1 polymer ?
#
loop_
_entity_poly.entity_id
_entity_poly.type
_entity_poly.pdbx_seq_one_letter_code
_entity_poly.pdbx_strand_id
1 'polypeptide(L)' 'FYGQSYLVNPRGQFVAMGSRDRDEVVIADMDLDMIRQVRNIWQFFRDRRPETYGDMVKLLP' A
#
# COMPACT_ATOMS: atom_id res chain seq x y z
N PHE A 1 -18.95 11.25 -6.09
CA PHE A 1 -17.84 10.68 -5.29
C PHE A 1 -18.20 9.26 -4.89
N TYR A 2 -17.23 8.34 -4.81
CA TYR A 2 -17.48 6.90 -4.67
C TYR A 2 -17.09 6.32 -3.30
N GLY A 3 -16.90 7.18 -2.28
CA GLY A 3 -16.60 6.76 -0.91
C GLY A 3 -15.39 5.82 -0.82
N GLN A 4 -15.52 4.75 -0.03
CA GLN A 4 -14.57 3.64 0.07
C GLN A 4 -13.15 4.05 0.50
N SER A 5 -13.00 5.09 1.31
CA SER A 5 -11.74 5.35 2.01
C SER A 5 -11.33 4.11 2.81
N TYR A 6 -10.07 3.69 2.74
CA TYR A 6 -9.63 2.43 3.35
C TYR A 6 -8.25 2.51 4.00
N LEU A 7 -7.99 1.55 4.89
CA LEU A 7 -6.69 1.22 5.46
C LEU A 7 -6.31 -0.19 5.00
N VAL A 8 -5.11 -0.36 4.44
CA VAL A 8 -4.59 -1.65 3.95
C VAL A 8 -3.24 -1.92 4.59
N ASN A 9 -3.04 -3.15 5.07
CA ASN A 9 -1.80 -3.55 5.72
C ASN A 9 -0.69 -3.87 4.69
N PRO A 10 0.57 -4.06 5.12
CA PRO A 10 1.69 -4.37 4.22
C PRO A 10 1.51 -5.67 3.40
N ARG A 11 0.59 -6.57 3.78
CA ARG A 11 0.26 -7.78 3.02
C ARG A 11 -0.80 -7.54 1.93
N GLY A 12 -1.29 -6.31 1.78
CA GLY A 12 -2.35 -5.96 0.83
C GLY A 12 -3.76 -6.31 1.31
N GLN A 13 -3.95 -6.56 2.61
CA GLN A 13 -5.27 -6.89 3.18
C GLN A 13 -5.96 -5.63 3.70
N PHE A 14 -7.26 -5.48 3.43
CA PHE A 14 -8.08 -4.42 4.00
C PHE A 14 -8.21 -4.61 5.52
N VAL A 15 -7.82 -3.58 6.26
CA VAL A 15 -7.94 -3.51 7.72
C VAL A 15 -9.26 -2.83 8.10
N ALA A 16 -9.61 -1.76 7.37
CA ALA A 16 -10.90 -1.10 7.47
C ALA A 16 -11.24 -0.40 6.16
N MET A 17 -12.54 -0.25 5.87
CA MET A 17 -13.05 0.42 4.68
C MET A 17 -14.36 1.13 5.04
N GLY A 18 -14.47 2.39 4.64
CA GLY A 18 -15.70 3.17 4.78
C GLY A 18 -16.72 2.82 3.70
N SER A 19 -17.97 3.19 3.95
CA SER A 19 -19.06 2.99 3.01
C SER A 19 -18.87 3.76 1.70
N ARG A 20 -19.61 3.35 0.67
CA ARG A 20 -19.60 3.99 -0.66
C ARG A 20 -20.42 5.28 -0.68
N ASP A 21 -21.45 5.34 0.15
CA ASP A 21 -22.60 6.25 0.02
C ASP A 21 -22.98 6.93 1.33
N ARG A 22 -22.16 6.81 2.39
CA ARG A 22 -22.41 7.40 3.70
C ARG A 22 -21.20 8.18 4.21
N ASP A 23 -21.48 9.20 5.01
CA ASP A 23 -20.46 9.94 5.75
C ASP A 23 -20.00 9.11 6.95
N GLU A 24 -18.70 8.83 7.02
CA GLU A 24 -18.13 7.95 8.03
C GLU A 24 -16.69 8.36 8.40
N VAL A 25 -16.31 8.05 9.65
CA VAL A 25 -14.92 8.10 10.11
C VAL A 25 -14.42 6.67 10.25
N VAL A 26 -13.37 6.32 9.50
CA VAL A 26 -12.75 4.98 9.54
C VAL A 26 -11.55 5.02 10.47
N ILE A 27 -11.54 4.14 11.48
CA ILE A 27 -10.45 4.00 12.46
C ILE A 27 -10.04 2.53 12.49
N ALA A 28 -8.74 2.25 12.51
CA ALA A 28 -8.22 0.91 12.71
C ALA A 28 -6.85 0.91 13.38
N ASP A 29 -6.55 -0.18 14.10
CA ASP A 29 -5.23 -0.42 14.69
C ASP A 29 -4.27 -1.00 13.65
N MET A 30 -3.03 -0.52 13.68
CA MET A 30 -1.98 -0.91 12.75
C MET A 30 -0.76 -1.42 13.50
N ASP A 31 -0.43 -2.69 13.30
CA ASP A 31 0.83 -3.25 13.77
C ASP A 31 1.99 -2.82 12.86
N LEU A 32 2.86 -1.96 13.37
CA LEU A 32 4.01 -1.45 12.64
C LEU A 32 5.13 -2.51 12.48
N ASP A 33 5.17 -3.54 13.33
CA ASP A 33 6.18 -4.61 13.21
C ASP A 33 5.96 -5.46 11.95
N MET A 34 4.71 -5.53 11.46
CA MET A 34 4.37 -6.22 10.20
C MET A 34 5.13 -5.63 8.99
N ILE A 35 5.49 -4.35 9.02
CA ILE A 35 6.27 -3.72 7.93
C ILE A 35 7.61 -4.44 7.78
N ARG A 36 8.32 -4.65 8.89
CA ARG A 36 9.62 -5.33 8.88
C ARG A 36 9.46 -6.79 8.47
N GLN A 37 8.44 -7.47 8.98
CA GLN A 37 8.16 -8.87 8.62
C GLN A 37 7.95 -9.02 7.12
N VAL A 38 7.06 -8.22 6.52
CA VAL A 38 6.75 -8.32 5.08
C VAL A 38 7.96 -7.96 4.22
N ARG A 39 8.72 -6.91 4.58
CA ARG A 39 9.96 -6.54 3.86
C ARG A 39 11.04 -7.63 3.92
N ASN A 40 11.09 -8.42 4.98
CA ASN A 40 12.02 -9.54 5.11
C ASN A 40 11.53 -10.81 4.41
N ILE A 41 10.21 -11.01 4.30
CA ILE A 41 9.63 -12.18 3.60
C ILE A 41 9.67 -11.93 2.08
N TRP A 42 9.18 -10.78 1.63
CA TRP A 42 9.16 -10.41 0.23
C TRP A 42 10.45 -9.69 -0.13
N GLN A 43 11.29 -10.37 -0.90
CA GLN A 43 12.63 -9.93 -1.27
C GLN A 43 12.64 -8.78 -2.30
N PHE A 44 11.58 -7.96 -2.39
CA PHE A 44 11.50 -6.83 -3.32
C PHE A 44 12.68 -5.86 -3.17
N PHE A 45 13.13 -5.60 -1.93
CA PHE A 45 14.26 -4.71 -1.72
C PHE A 45 15.59 -5.33 -2.17
N ARG A 46 15.76 -6.65 -2.06
CA ARG A 46 16.95 -7.36 -2.54
C ARG A 46 16.96 -7.51 -4.06
N ASP A 47 15.80 -7.85 -4.62
CA ASP A 47 15.65 -8.29 -6.00
C ASP A 47 15.27 -7.17 -6.98
N ARG A 48 14.95 -5.96 -6.47
CA ARG A 48 14.72 -4.79 -7.34
C ARG A 48 15.96 -4.54 -8.20
N ARG A 49 15.72 -4.07 -9.43
CA ARG A 49 16.75 -3.68 -10.40
C ARG A 49 16.63 -2.20 -10.77
N PRO A 50 17.03 -1.27 -9.89
CA PRO A 50 16.85 0.17 -10.12
C PRO A 50 17.45 0.66 -11.46
N GLU A 51 18.52 0.01 -11.91
CA GLU A 51 19.18 0.29 -13.20
C GLU A 51 18.27 0.09 -14.41
N THR A 52 17.23 -0.76 -14.31
CA THR A 52 16.28 -0.99 -15.41
C THR A 52 15.10 -0.01 -15.39
N TYR A 53 14.98 0.85 -14.38
CA TYR A 53 13.82 1.72 -14.20
C TYR A 53 13.92 3.04 -14.95
N GLY A 54 15.02 3.26 -15.68
CA GLY A 54 15.32 4.51 -16.37
C GLY A 54 14.19 4.98 -17.30
N ASP A 55 13.54 4.08 -18.04
CA ASP A 55 12.44 4.45 -18.93
C ASP A 55 11.14 4.78 -18.19
N MET A 56 10.87 4.15 -17.03
CA MET A 56 9.66 4.40 -16.23
C MET A 56 9.66 5.79 -15.57
N VAL A 57 10.83 6.37 -15.34
CA VAL A 57 10.98 7.69 -14.71
C VAL A 57 11.17 8.82 -15.71
N LYS A 58 11.20 8.51 -17.02
CA LYS A 58 11.19 9.55 -18.06
C LYS A 58 9.77 10.10 -18.16
N LEU A 59 9.64 11.42 -18.11
CA LEU A 59 8.45 12.08 -18.64
C LEU A 59 8.47 11.85 -20.16
N LEU A 60 7.44 11.20 -20.69
CA LEU A 60 7.20 11.20 -22.12
C LEU A 60 6.95 12.65 -22.56
N PRO A 61 7.54 13.12 -23.67
CA PRO A 61 7.26 14.43 -24.23
C PRO A 61 5.77 14.60 -24.60
#